data_AF-A0A258C5J1-F1
#
_entry.id   AF-A0A258C5J1-F1
#
_cell.length_a   1.000
_cell.length_b   1.000
_cell.length_c   1.000
_cell.angle_alpha   90.00
_cell.angle_beta   90.00
_cell.angle_gamma   90.00
#
_symmetry.space_group_name_H-M   'P 1'
#
loop_
_entity.id
_entity.type
_entity.pdbx_description
1 polymer ?
#
loop_
_entity_poly.entity_id
_entity_poly.type
_entity_poly.pdbx_seq_one_letter_code
_entity_poly.pdbx_strand_id
1 'polypeptide(L)'
;MTSTYLGFAAAVAVLIASPGPMVALVVADARQHWPLWTILGGVISALVLLVGALLLIHLALGLQPFILEWGQVLGGLYLIWLGANGLCGAEETAPGQRRDAHYFWRALIVGLSNPKDILFFLAFLPAFILPTQPFAPQAATLIAIWA
;
A
#
# COMPACT_ATOMS: atom_id res chain seq x y z
N MET A 1 -15.15 -3.35 -16.77
CA MET A 1 -14.30 -2.23 -16.32
C MET A 1 -14.83 -1.62 -15.03
N THR A 2 -16.05 -1.07 -15.02
CA THR A 2 -16.62 -0.45 -13.80
C THR A 2 -16.64 -1.39 -12.60
N SER A 3 -17.05 -2.64 -12.76
CA SER A 3 -17.02 -3.64 -11.68
C SER A 3 -15.61 -3.92 -11.15
N THR A 4 -14.59 -3.93 -12.02
CA THR A 4 -13.18 -4.15 -11.65
C THR A 4 -12.65 -2.98 -10.84
N TYR A 5 -12.92 -1.75 -11.27
CA TYR A 5 -12.50 -0.53 -10.59
C TYR A 5 -13.21 -0.33 -9.24
N LEU A 6 -14.51 -0.67 -9.15
CA LEU A 6 -15.23 -0.67 -7.88
C LEU A 6 -14.68 -1.74 -6.93
N GLY A 7 -14.33 -2.93 -7.45
CA GLY A 7 -13.66 -3.96 -6.66
C GLY A 7 -12.31 -3.51 -6.13
N PHE A 8 -11.51 -2.82 -6.95
CA PHE A 8 -10.23 -2.25 -6.53
C PHE A 8 -10.41 -1.17 -5.46
N ALA A 9 -11.35 -0.24 -5.65
CA ALA A 9 -11.67 0.78 -4.67
C ALA A 9 -12.09 0.18 -3.32
N ALA A 10 -12.92 -0.88 -3.35
CA ALA A 10 -13.30 -1.60 -2.14
C ALA A 10 -12.11 -2.29 -1.46
N ALA A 11 -11.23 -2.92 -2.23
CA ALA A 11 -10.01 -3.56 -1.71
C ALA A 11 -9.06 -2.54 -1.06
N VAL A 12 -8.87 -1.37 -1.70
CA VAL A 12 -8.09 -0.25 -1.15
C VAL A 12 -8.73 0.30 0.12
N ALA A 13 -10.06 0.44 0.18
CA ALA A 13 -10.75 0.89 1.40
C ALA A 13 -10.52 -0.08 2.57
N VAL A 14 -10.60 -1.39 2.33
CA VAL A 14 -10.28 -2.42 3.34
C VAL A 14 -8.82 -2.36 3.76
N LEU A 15 -7.90 -2.18 2.81
CA LEU A 15 -6.48 -2.00 3.09
C LEU A 15 -6.25 -0.80 4.02
N ILE A 16 -6.83 0.36 3.72
CA ILE A 16 -6.66 1.58 4.51
C ILE A 16 -7.28 1.42 5.91
N ALA A 17 -8.44 0.78 6.00
CA ALA A 17 -9.12 0.54 7.28
C ALA A 17 -8.37 -0.44 8.19
N SER A 18 -7.60 -1.37 7.62
CA SER A 18 -6.86 -2.36 8.41
C SER A 18 -5.67 -1.73 9.15
N PRO A 19 -5.49 -2.03 10.46
CA PRO A 19 -4.44 -1.43 11.27
C PRO A 19 -3.06 -1.82 10.75
N GLY A 20 -2.16 -0.84 10.66
CA GLY A 20 -0.79 -1.06 10.19
C GLY A 20 0.18 -0.01 10.73
N PRO A 21 1.49 -0.18 10.48
CA PRO A 21 2.52 0.71 11.01
C PRO A 21 2.29 2.17 10.65
N MET A 22 1.77 2.44 9.45
CA MET A 22 1.49 3.81 8.99
C MET A 22 0.33 4.47 9.73
N VAL A 23 -0.75 3.74 9.98
CA VAL A 23 -1.89 4.25 10.76
C VAL A 23 -1.45 4.54 12.20
N ALA A 24 -0.68 3.64 12.82
CA ALA A 24 -0.14 3.84 14.15
C ALA A 24 0.79 5.07 14.23
N LEU A 25 1.65 5.25 13.23
CA LEU A 25 2.57 6.38 13.14
C LEU A 25 1.82 7.72 13.01
N VAL A 26 0.81 7.78 12.14
CA VAL A 26 -0.04 8.98 11.98
C VAL A 26 -0.78 9.30 13.26
N VAL A 27 -1.36 8.29 13.95
CA VAL A 27 -2.06 8.49 15.23
C VAL A 27 -1.10 8.98 16.32
N ALA A 28 0.11 8.44 16.40
CA ALA A 28 1.11 8.86 17.38
C ALA A 28 1.53 10.33 17.20
N ASP A 29 1.78 10.73 15.96
CA ASP A 29 2.15 12.12 15.65
C ASP A 29 0.95 13.06 15.83
N ALA A 30 -0.28 12.62 15.49
CA ALA A 30 -1.53 13.38 15.64
C ALA A 30 -1.85 13.78 17.09
N ARG A 31 -1.41 12.97 18.06
CA ARG A 31 -1.59 13.27 19.49
C ARG A 31 -0.74 14.45 19.96
N GLN A 32 0.33 14.78 19.23
CA GLN A 32 1.28 15.83 19.60
C GLN A 32 1.13 17.09 18.74
N HIS A 33 0.87 16.91 17.43
CA HIS A 33 0.70 18.01 16.49
C HIS A 33 -0.11 17.56 15.26
N TRP A 34 -0.46 18.50 14.38
CA TRP A 34 -1.07 18.15 13.09
C TRP A 34 -0.11 17.29 12.24
N PRO A 35 -0.43 16.03 11.88
CA PRO A 35 0.53 15.06 11.34
C PRO A 35 0.72 15.17 9.81
N LEU A 36 0.69 16.39 9.26
CA LEU A 36 0.69 16.61 7.80
C LEU A 36 1.87 15.93 7.10
N TRP A 37 3.07 16.12 7.62
CA TRP A 37 4.30 15.59 7.02
C TRP A 37 4.36 14.07 7.07
N THR A 38 3.85 13.48 8.15
CA THR A 38 3.69 12.03 8.31
C THR A 38 2.71 11.47 7.29
N ILE A 39 1.55 12.12 7.11
CA ILE A 39 0.55 11.74 6.10
C ILE A 39 1.16 11.83 4.70
N LEU A 40 1.82 12.95 4.36
CA LEU A 40 2.44 13.13 3.05
C LEU A 40 3.52 12.06 2.78
N GLY A 41 4.38 11.75 3.75
CA GLY A 41 5.38 10.70 3.61
C GLY A 41 4.75 9.33 3.39
N GLY A 42 3.68 9.03 4.13
CA GLY A 42 2.88 7.82 3.95
C GLY A 42 2.26 7.72 2.56
N VAL A 43 1.56 8.76 2.10
CA VAL A 43 0.93 8.79 0.77
C VAL A 43 1.96 8.62 -0.35
N ILE A 44 3.08 9.36 -0.29
CA ILE A 44 4.14 9.26 -1.30
C ILE A 44 4.76 7.85 -1.31
N SER A 45 5.01 7.25 -0.16
CA SER A 45 5.57 5.88 -0.12
C SER A 45 4.66 4.87 -0.79
N ALA A 46 3.35 4.94 -0.54
CA ALA A 46 2.40 4.00 -1.11
C ALA A 46 2.16 4.26 -2.62
N LEU A 47 2.23 5.52 -3.10
CA LEU A 47 2.29 5.81 -4.53
C LEU A 47 3.53 5.20 -5.20
N VAL A 48 4.69 5.32 -4.56
CA VAL A 48 5.94 4.74 -5.07
C VAL A 48 5.81 3.21 -5.17
N LEU A 49 5.27 2.56 -4.14
CA LEU A 49 5.02 1.12 -4.17
C LEU A 49 4.00 0.71 -5.23
N LEU A 50 2.90 1.46 -5.38
CA LEU A 50 1.88 1.22 -6.40
C LEU A 50 2.47 1.30 -7.82
N VAL A 51 3.18 2.39 -8.11
CA VAL A 51 3.84 2.57 -9.42
C VAL A 51 4.89 1.48 -9.65
N GLY A 52 5.70 1.15 -8.64
CA GLY A 52 6.68 0.08 -8.70
C GLY A 52 6.05 -1.29 -8.99
N ALA A 53 4.94 -1.61 -8.33
CA ALA A 53 4.20 -2.84 -8.55
C ALA A 53 3.57 -2.88 -9.95
N LEU A 54 2.97 -1.79 -10.42
CA LEU A 54 2.44 -1.69 -11.78
C LEU A 54 3.53 -1.91 -12.83
N LEU A 55 4.71 -1.30 -12.66
CA LEU A 55 5.86 -1.51 -13.54
C LEU A 55 6.31 -2.97 -13.52
N LEU A 56 6.45 -3.56 -12.32
CA LEU A 56 6.83 -4.96 -12.19
C LEU A 56 5.82 -5.89 -12.86
N ILE A 57 4.51 -5.64 -12.69
CA ILE A 57 3.45 -6.41 -13.35
C ILE A 57 3.56 -6.26 -14.86
N HIS A 58 3.76 -5.04 -15.37
CA HIS A 58 3.94 -4.81 -16.81
C HIS A 58 5.12 -5.61 -17.39
N LEU A 59 6.25 -5.63 -16.68
CA LEU A 59 7.43 -6.44 -17.02
C LEU A 59 7.14 -7.95 -16.91
N ALA A 60 6.30 -8.35 -15.95
CA ALA A 60 5.93 -9.73 -15.68
C ALA A 60 4.82 -10.27 -16.59
N LEU A 61 4.23 -9.47 -17.49
CA LEU A 61 3.19 -9.93 -18.43
C LEU A 61 3.67 -11.05 -19.39
N GLY A 62 4.99 -11.27 -19.48
CA GLY A 62 5.58 -12.40 -20.20
C GLY A 62 5.84 -13.66 -19.36
N LEU A 63 5.55 -13.65 -18.06
CA LEU A 63 5.73 -14.79 -17.16
C LEU A 63 4.51 -15.73 -17.18
N GLN A 64 4.73 -16.98 -16.76
CA GLN A 64 3.67 -17.98 -16.62
C GLN A 64 2.59 -17.49 -15.63
N PRO A 65 1.29 -17.52 -15.98
CA PRO A 65 0.19 -17.07 -15.12
C PRO A 65 0.21 -17.69 -13.71
N PHE A 66 0.65 -18.94 -13.62
CA PHE A 66 0.82 -19.68 -12.37
C PHE A 66 1.70 -18.95 -11.34
N ILE A 67 2.79 -18.30 -11.77
CA ILE A 67 3.70 -17.59 -10.87
C ILE A 67 3.00 -16.39 -10.23
N LEU A 68 2.18 -15.69 -11.01
CA LEU A 68 1.41 -14.55 -10.52
C LEU A 68 0.36 -15.02 -9.52
N GLU A 69 -0.41 -16.07 -9.85
CA GLU A 69 -1.47 -16.63 -8.99
C GLU A 69 -0.96 -17.06 -7.60
N TRP A 70 0.14 -17.82 -7.54
CA TRP A 70 0.72 -18.22 -6.25
C TRP A 70 1.26 -17.04 -5.46
N GLY A 71 1.79 -16.02 -6.14
CA GLY A 71 2.15 -14.75 -5.51
C GLY A 71 0.94 -14.08 -4.84
N GLN A 72 -0.22 -14.10 -5.51
CA GLN A 72 -1.45 -13.54 -4.94
C GLN A 72 -1.90 -14.29 -3.69
N VAL A 73 -1.91 -15.61 -3.75
CA VAL A 73 -2.33 -16.48 -2.63
C VAL A 73 -1.40 -16.30 -1.44
N LEU A 74 -0.09 -16.37 -1.65
CA LEU A 74 0.90 -16.21 -0.58
C LEU A 74 0.86 -14.80 0.03
N GLY A 75 0.75 -13.77 -0.81
CA GLY A 75 0.60 -12.39 -0.34
C GLY A 75 -0.69 -12.19 0.46
N GLY A 76 -1.81 -12.71 -0.02
CA GLY A 76 -3.10 -12.65 0.68
C GLY A 76 -3.06 -13.36 2.04
N LEU A 77 -2.50 -14.56 2.12
CA LEU A 77 -2.33 -15.29 3.38
C LEU A 77 -1.43 -14.54 4.38
N TYR A 78 -0.34 -13.94 3.89
CA TYR A 78 0.53 -13.14 4.74
C TYR A 78 -0.19 -11.87 5.24
N LEU A 79 -1.00 -11.21 4.43
CA LEU A 79 -1.79 -10.05 4.87
C LEU A 79 -2.77 -10.41 5.97
N ILE A 80 -3.41 -11.58 5.90
CA ILE A 80 -4.28 -12.09 6.97
C ILE A 80 -3.47 -12.25 8.27
N TRP A 81 -2.28 -12.86 8.18
CA TRP A 81 -1.38 -13.03 9.33
C TRP A 81 -0.90 -11.70 9.90
N LEU A 82 -0.53 -10.74 9.05
CA LEU A 82 -0.08 -9.41 9.47
C LEU A 82 -1.23 -8.62 10.11
N GLY A 83 -2.43 -8.68 9.55
CA GLY A 83 -3.64 -8.08 10.12
C GLY A 83 -3.97 -8.66 11.50
N ALA A 84 -3.77 -9.96 11.70
CA ALA A 84 -3.92 -10.60 13.01
C ALA A 84 -2.85 -10.13 14.01
N ASN A 85 -1.60 -9.97 13.59
CA ASN A 85 -0.50 -9.50 14.45
C ASN A 85 -0.53 -7.98 14.73
N GLY A 86 -1.06 -7.17 13.83
CA GLY A 86 -1.20 -5.72 14.01
C GLY A 86 -2.19 -5.31 15.11
N LEU A 87 -2.95 -6.27 15.66
CA LEU A 87 -3.78 -6.11 16.85
C LEU A 87 -2.99 -6.23 18.16
N CYS A 88 -1.75 -6.74 18.11
CA CYS A 88 -0.81 -6.77 19.23
C CYS A 88 0.11 -5.54 19.12
N GLY A 89 -0.06 -4.59 20.04
CA GLY A 89 0.42 -3.21 19.92
C GLY A 89 1.90 -3.04 19.60
N ALA A 90 2.20 -1.98 18.83
CA ALA A 90 3.56 -1.49 18.62
C ALA A 90 3.95 -0.54 19.77
N GLU A 91 5.18 -0.70 20.29
CA GLU A 91 5.75 0.18 21.32
C GLU A 91 5.86 1.64 20.81
N GLU A 92 5.28 2.55 21.58
CA GLU A 92 5.34 3.99 21.36
C GLU A 92 6.75 4.51 21.70
N THR A 93 7.54 4.86 20.69
CA THR A 93 8.72 5.72 20.88
C THR A 93 8.35 7.16 20.58
N ALA A 94 8.15 7.95 21.63
CA ALA A 94 7.86 9.38 21.52
C ALA A 94 9.12 10.16 21.10
N PRO A 95 9.12 10.88 19.95
CA PRO A 95 10.16 11.85 19.67
C PRO A 95 9.72 13.25 20.13
N GLY A 96 10.62 13.99 20.80
CA GLY A 96 10.42 15.42 21.06
C GLY A 96 10.42 16.26 19.76
N GLN A 97 10.13 17.57 19.86
CA GLN A 97 10.04 18.50 18.73
C GLN A 97 11.17 18.33 17.70
N ARG A 98 10.88 17.63 16.60
CA ARG A 98 11.77 17.47 15.44
C ARG A 98 11.24 18.29 14.27
N ARG A 99 12.13 18.61 13.32
CA ARG A 99 11.78 19.34 12.10
C ARG A 99 10.77 18.54 11.27
N ASP A 100 9.84 19.23 10.62
CA ASP A 100 8.87 18.73 9.64
C ASP A 100 9.39 17.66 8.68
N ALA A 101 10.58 17.89 8.10
CA ALA A 101 11.22 16.94 7.19
C ALA A 101 11.51 15.57 7.82
N HIS A 102 11.77 15.52 9.13
CA HIS A 102 12.00 14.26 9.83
C HIS A 102 10.76 13.36 9.82
N TYR A 103 9.59 13.93 10.11
CA TYR A 103 8.32 13.18 10.10
C TYR A 103 8.00 12.64 8.71
N PHE A 104 8.22 13.45 7.68
CA PHE A 104 8.07 13.03 6.29
C PHE A 104 8.97 11.85 5.92
N TRP A 105 10.29 11.98 6.12
CA TRP A 105 11.24 10.92 5.74
C TRP A 105 11.05 9.65 6.57
N ARG A 106 10.73 9.78 7.86
CA ARG A 106 10.38 8.64 8.72
C ARG A 106 9.15 7.91 8.18
N ALA A 107 8.07 8.63 7.89
CA ALA A 107 6.86 8.03 7.33
C ALA A 107 7.09 7.41 5.96
N LEU A 108 7.88 8.07 5.10
CA LEU A 108 8.25 7.55 3.79
C LEU A 108 8.98 6.21 3.91
N ILE A 109 10.00 6.12 4.77
CA ILE A 109 10.78 4.89 4.97
C ILE A 109 9.91 3.78 5.58
N VAL A 110 9.09 4.11 6.59
CA VAL A 110 8.18 3.15 7.22
C VAL A 110 7.16 2.61 6.22
N GLY A 111 6.58 3.47 5.38
CA GLY A 111 5.62 3.06 4.37
C GLY A 111 6.25 2.27 3.23
N LEU A 112 7.44 2.64 2.75
CA LEU A 112 8.17 1.87 1.73
C LEU A 112 8.57 0.48 2.22
N SER A 113 8.80 0.34 3.53
CA SER A 113 9.14 -0.94 4.16
C SER A 113 7.92 -1.72 4.64
N ASN A 114 6.70 -1.19 4.44
CA ASN A 114 5.49 -1.78 4.97
C ASN A 114 5.14 -3.05 4.18
N PRO A 115 5.32 -4.26 4.75
CA PRO A 115 5.08 -5.49 4.02
C PRO A 115 3.61 -5.64 3.64
N LYS A 116 2.70 -4.97 4.38
CA LYS A 116 1.29 -4.88 4.05
C LYS A 116 1.04 -4.27 2.68
N ASP A 117 1.62 -3.10 2.44
CA ASP A 117 1.35 -2.33 1.23
C ASP A 117 2.07 -2.98 0.05
N ILE A 118 3.31 -3.44 0.25
CA ILE A 118 4.07 -4.20 -0.75
C ILE A 118 3.28 -5.43 -1.21
N LEU A 119 2.83 -6.26 -0.27
CA LEU A 119 2.13 -7.49 -0.60
C LEU A 119 0.74 -7.23 -1.14
N PHE A 120 0.02 -6.22 -0.65
CA PHE A 120 -1.24 -5.83 -1.25
C PHE A 120 -1.07 -5.46 -2.72
N PHE A 121 -0.14 -4.55 -3.04
CA PHE A 121 0.04 -4.13 -4.42
C PHE A 121 0.51 -5.29 -5.31
N LEU A 122 1.47 -6.11 -4.86
CA LEU A 122 1.96 -7.24 -5.66
C LEU A 122 0.92 -8.35 -5.84
N ALA A 123 0.16 -8.68 -4.80
CA ALA A 123 -0.79 -9.78 -4.82
C ALA A 123 -2.13 -9.39 -5.45
N PHE A 124 -2.64 -8.20 -5.17
CA PHE A 124 -4.00 -7.83 -5.57
C PHE A 124 -4.05 -7.04 -6.88
N LEU A 125 -3.07 -6.20 -7.21
CA LEU A 125 -3.14 -5.41 -8.45
C LEU A 125 -3.30 -6.24 -9.73
N PRO A 126 -2.63 -7.39 -9.91
CA PRO A 126 -2.77 -8.14 -11.16
C PRO A 126 -4.21 -8.61 -11.40
N ALA A 127 -4.99 -8.85 -10.34
CA ALA A 127 -6.40 -9.25 -10.45
C ALA A 127 -7.32 -8.14 -11.00
N PHE A 128 -6.86 -6.88 -10.99
CA PHE A 128 -7.60 -5.73 -11.49
C PHE A 128 -7.15 -5.24 -12.85
N ILE A 129 -6.20 -5.93 -13.49
CA ILE A 129 -5.64 -5.56 -14.79
C ILE A 129 -6.09 -6.61 -15.81
N LEU A 130 -6.70 -6.14 -16.91
CA LEU A 130 -7.14 -7.01 -17.99
C LEU A 130 -6.08 -7.10 -19.08
N PRO A 131 -5.55 -8.31 -19.37
CA PRO A 131 -4.51 -8.48 -20.39
C PRO A 131 -4.96 -8.12 -21.80
N THR A 132 -6.27 -8.17 -22.07
CA THR A 132 -6.87 -7.89 -23.37
C THR A 132 -7.05 -6.39 -23.66
N GLN A 133 -6.62 -5.51 -22.75
CA GLN A 133 -6.77 -4.07 -22.87
C GLN A 133 -5.44 -3.33 -22.71
N PRO A 134 -5.31 -2.09 -23.25
CA PRO A 134 -4.10 -1.30 -23.09
C PRO A 134 -3.77 -1.09 -21.61
N PHE A 135 -2.52 -1.34 -21.22
CA PHE A 135 -2.08 -1.28 -19.81
C PHE A 135 -2.07 0.14 -19.25
N ALA A 136 -1.52 1.12 -19.99
CA ALA A 136 -1.34 2.49 -19.52
C ALA A 136 -2.62 3.18 -19.00
N PRO A 137 -3.77 3.17 -19.70
CA PRO A 137 -5.00 3.79 -19.19
C PRO A 137 -5.56 3.07 -17.96
N GLN A 138 -5.40 1.74 -17.86
CA GLN A 138 -5.79 0.99 -16.68
C GLN A 138 -4.91 1.39 -15.48
N ALA A 139 -3.59 1.42 -15.66
CA ALA A 139 -2.63 1.84 -14.64
C ALA A 139 -2.92 3.26 -14.13
N ALA A 140 -3.17 4.22 -15.03
CA ALA A 140 -3.53 5.59 -14.65
C ALA A 140 -4.84 5.65 -13.84
N THR A 141 -5.83 4.84 -14.21
CA THR A 141 -7.10 4.76 -13.48
C THR A 141 -6.92 4.16 -12.08
N LEU A 142 -6.13 3.10 -11.95
CA LEU A 142 -5.82 2.48 -10.65
C LEU A 142 -5.05 3.44 -9.73
N ILE A 143 -4.09 4.20 -10.28
CA ILE A 143 -3.40 5.27 -9.55
C ILE A 143 -4.40 6.34 -9.09
N ALA A 144 -5.30 6.77 -9.96
CA ALA A 144 -6.29 7.79 -9.64
C ALA A 144 -7.35 7.32 -8.61
N ILE A 145 -7.66 6.03 -8.55
CA ILE A 145 -8.56 5.47 -7.51
C ILE A 145 -7.86 5.41 -6.15
N TRP A 146 -6.55 5.18 -6.14
CA TRP A 146 -5.79 5.05 -4.92
C TRP A 146 -5.44 6.40 -4.29
N ALA A 147 -5.11 7.41 -5.12
CA ALA A 147 -4.69 8.75 -4.70
C ALA A 147 -5.84 9.59 -4.13
#